data_AF-A0A6J4SV96-F1
#
_entry.id   AF-A0A6J4SV96-F1
#
_cell.length_a   1.000
_cell.length_b   1.000
_cell.length_c   1.000
_cell.angle_alpha   90.00
_cell.angle_beta   90.00
_cell.angle_gamma   90.00
#
_symmetry.space_group_name_H-M   'P 1'
#
loop_
_entity.id
_entity.type
_entity.pdbx_description
1 polymer ?
#
loop_
_entity_poly.entity_id
_entity_poly.type
_entity_poly.pdbx_seq_one_letter_code
_entity_poly.pdbx_strand_id
1 'polypeptide(L)'
;MSRREQVFHGWGEPGAGPALPDHAAGFLRSELGVDGAVIAPPPALEDVAVPESALDAGARDRLAGIVGEEHVRSDREARVLRAAGKSYLDLLAQRSRALPAAPDAVVAPGSAAEVGAVVRAC
;
A
#
# COMPACT_ATOMS: atom_id res chain seq x y z
N MET A 1 7.97 -9.53 15.31
CA MET A 1 7.35 -8.18 15.35
C MET A 1 5.99 -8.29 14.69
N SER A 2 4.91 -7.83 15.33
CA SER A 2 3.58 -7.85 14.70
C SER A 2 3.57 -6.90 13.51
N ARG A 3 3.24 -7.43 12.33
CA ARG A 3 3.12 -6.69 11.08
C ARG A 3 1.88 -5.80 11.19
N ARG A 4 2.05 -4.56 11.68
CA ARG A 4 0.98 -3.56 11.66
C ARG A 4 0.80 -3.04 10.23
N GLU A 5 0.19 -3.85 9.39
CA GLU A 5 -0.20 -3.43 8.07
C GLU A 5 -1.67 -3.07 8.05
N GLN A 6 -1.91 -1.79 7.76
CA GLN A 6 -3.25 -1.30 7.48
C GLN A 6 -3.81 -2.03 6.26
N VAL A 7 -5.14 -2.10 6.14
CA VAL A 7 -5.77 -2.52 4.89
C VAL A 7 -5.28 -1.62 3.76
N PHE A 8 -4.70 -2.22 2.70
CA PHE A 8 -4.04 -1.42 1.66
C PHE A 8 -5.05 -0.52 0.93
N HIS A 9 -6.26 -1.03 0.67
CA HIS A 9 -7.35 -0.35 -0.05
C HIS A 9 -8.28 0.51 0.85
N GLY A 10 -7.87 0.82 2.07
CA GLY A 10 -8.71 1.49 3.08
C GLY A 10 -7.92 2.07 4.25
N TRP A 11 -8.60 2.37 5.35
CA TRP A 11 -7.98 2.92 6.56
C TRP A 11 -8.03 1.93 7.72
N GLY A 12 -6.97 1.91 8.55
CA GLY A 12 -6.93 1.10 9.77
C GLY A 12 -6.56 -0.36 9.54
N GLU A 13 -6.66 -1.16 10.61
CA GLU A 13 -6.35 -2.59 10.59
C GLU A 13 -7.51 -3.41 10.00
N PRO A 14 -7.25 -4.62 9.47
CA PRO A 14 -8.32 -5.52 9.04
C PRO A 14 -9.33 -5.78 10.17
N GLY A 15 -10.62 -5.54 9.91
CA GLY A 15 -11.68 -5.69 10.90
C GLY A 15 -11.79 -4.55 11.92
N ALA A 16 -10.99 -3.49 11.80
CA ALA A 16 -11.14 -2.30 12.62
C ALA A 16 -12.32 -1.44 12.16
N GLY A 17 -13.03 -0.85 13.13
CA GLY A 17 -14.14 0.08 12.90
C GLY A 17 -15.48 -0.44 13.42
N PRO A 18 -16.45 0.46 13.70
CA PRO A 18 -17.77 0.05 14.16
C PRO A 18 -18.54 -0.66 13.04
N ALA A 19 -19.33 -1.67 13.41
CA ALA A 19 -20.35 -2.18 12.50
C ALA A 19 -21.39 -1.08 12.24
N LEU A 20 -21.87 -0.99 11.01
CA LEU A 20 -22.98 -0.11 10.68
C LEU A 20 -24.28 -0.70 11.26
N PRO A 21 -25.16 0.11 11.86
CA PRO A 21 -26.47 -0.36 12.29
C PRO A 21 -27.35 -0.71 11.09
N ASP A 22 -28.32 -1.62 11.27
CA ASP A 22 -29.16 -2.17 10.19
C ASP A 22 -29.86 -1.09 9.33
N HIS A 23 -30.22 0.04 9.94
CA HIS A 23 -30.91 1.14 9.25
C HIS A 23 -29.99 2.01 8.38
N ALA A 24 -28.66 1.96 8.56
CA ALA A 24 -27.71 2.87 7.90
C ALA A 24 -27.77 2.78 6.38
N ALA A 25 -27.93 1.56 5.84
CA ALA A 25 -28.01 1.36 4.40
C ALA A 25 -29.27 2.02 3.80
N GLY A 26 -30.41 1.98 4.50
CA GLY A 26 -31.64 2.63 4.07
C GLY A 26 -31.51 4.16 4.08
N PHE A 27 -30.91 4.70 5.14
CA PHE A 27 -30.62 6.13 5.26
C PHE A 27 -29.73 6.63 4.10
N LEU A 28 -28.60 5.98 3.84
CA LEU A 28 -27.67 6.38 2.77
C LEU A 28 -28.32 6.33 1.37
N ARG A 29 -29.16 5.34 1.08
CA ARG A 29 -29.89 5.27 -0.19
C ARG A 29 -30.83 6.46 -0.37
N SER A 30 -31.55 6.84 0.69
CA SER A 30 -32.46 7.99 0.69
C SER A 30 -31.70 9.31 0.46
N GLU A 31 -30.63 9.54 1.21
CA GLU A 31 -29.89 10.81 1.17
C GLU A 31 -29.05 10.98 -0.10
N LEU A 32 -28.45 9.90 -0.59
CA LEU A 32 -27.58 9.94 -1.78
C LEU A 32 -28.35 9.69 -3.09
N GLY A 33 -29.62 9.28 -3.02
CA GLY A 33 -30.43 8.97 -4.20
C GLY A 33 -29.92 7.76 -5.00
N VAL A 34 -29.23 6.82 -4.35
CA VAL A 34 -28.67 5.61 -4.97
C VAL A 34 -29.47 4.38 -4.55
N ASP A 35 -29.65 3.41 -5.46
CA ASP A 35 -30.35 2.16 -5.16
C ASP A 35 -29.46 1.10 -4.49
N GLY A 36 -28.14 1.26 -4.59
CA GLY A 36 -27.14 0.33 -4.07
C GLY A 36 -26.95 -0.93 -4.91
N ALA A 37 -27.43 -0.97 -6.15
CA ALA A 37 -27.31 -2.12 -7.04
C ALA A 37 -25.86 -2.38 -7.49
N VAL A 38 -25.03 -1.32 -7.56
CA VAL A 38 -23.63 -1.41 -7.96
C VAL A 38 -22.74 -1.39 -6.72
N ILE A 39 -22.10 -2.52 -6.44
CA ILE A 39 -21.11 -2.66 -5.37
C ILE A 39 -19.76 -2.98 -5.99
N ALA A 40 -18.76 -2.12 -5.74
CA ALA A 40 -17.38 -2.36 -6.12
C ALA A 40 -16.61 -2.92 -4.91
N PRO A 41 -16.42 -4.24 -4.79
CA PRO A 41 -15.67 -4.82 -3.68
C PRO A 41 -14.19 -4.38 -3.74
N PRO A 42 -13.50 -4.32 -2.59
CA PRO A 42 -12.06 -4.10 -2.59
C PRO A 42 -11.35 -5.21 -3.40
N PRO A 43 -10.30 -4.88 -4.16
CA PRO A 43 -9.51 -5.89 -4.88
C PRO A 43 -8.64 -6.70 -3.93
N ALA A 44 -8.27 -7.92 -4.35
CA ALA A 44 -7.21 -8.66 -3.70
C ALA A 44 -5.85 -7.99 -3.99
N LEU A 45 -4.87 -8.19 -3.12
CA LEU A 45 -3.58 -7.50 -3.26
C LEU A 45 -2.88 -7.96 -4.55
N GLU A 46 -2.95 -9.24 -4.87
CA GLU A 46 -2.44 -9.92 -6.07
C GLU A 46 -3.07 -9.45 -7.39
N ASP A 47 -4.22 -8.76 -7.34
CA ASP A 47 -4.88 -8.22 -8.53
C ASP A 47 -4.38 -6.82 -8.91
N VAL A 48 -3.68 -6.11 -8.02
CA VAL A 48 -3.19 -4.74 -8.24
C VAL A 48 -1.97 -4.67 -9.17
N ALA A 49 -2.14 -4.22 -10.40
CA ALA A 49 -1.03 -4.04 -11.32
C ALA A 49 -0.05 -2.95 -10.82
N VAL A 50 1.24 -3.30 -10.79
CA VAL A 50 2.38 -2.40 -10.60
C VAL A 50 3.40 -2.67 -11.71
N PRO A 51 4.18 -1.66 -12.16
CA PRO A 51 5.26 -1.89 -13.11
C PRO A 51 6.27 -2.91 -12.59
N GLU A 52 7.05 -3.53 -13.47
CA GLU A 52 8.24 -4.27 -13.02
C GLU A 52 9.21 -3.32 -12.31
N SER A 53 9.95 -3.85 -11.34
CA SER A 53 10.96 -3.06 -10.62
C SER A 53 12.13 -2.76 -11.57
N ALA A 54 12.48 -1.49 -11.70
CA ALA A 54 13.67 -1.04 -12.41
C ALA A 54 14.93 -1.03 -11.54
N LEU A 55 14.89 -1.61 -10.33
CA LEU A 55 16.05 -1.68 -9.43
C LEU A 55 17.13 -2.59 -10.03
N ASP A 56 18.25 -2.00 -10.44
CA ASP A 56 19.40 -2.76 -10.91
C ASP A 56 20.13 -3.48 -9.76
N ALA A 57 20.84 -4.57 -10.10
CA ALA A 57 21.55 -5.39 -9.12
C ALA A 57 22.62 -4.59 -8.35
N GLY A 58 23.32 -3.65 -9.00
CA GLY A 58 24.33 -2.83 -8.33
C GLY A 58 23.71 -1.89 -7.32
N ALA A 59 22.56 -1.28 -7.62
CA ALA A 59 21.81 -0.47 -6.66
C ALA A 59 21.29 -1.32 -5.50
N ARG A 60 20.77 -2.51 -5.79
CA ARG A 60 20.35 -3.47 -4.75
C ARG A 60 21.50 -3.81 -3.81
N ASP A 61 22.65 -4.22 -4.34
CA ASP A 61 23.81 -4.63 -3.54
C ASP A 61 24.34 -3.49 -2.66
N ARG A 62 24.36 -2.25 -3.18
CA ARG A 62 24.74 -1.07 -2.39
C ARG A 62 23.81 -0.84 -1.20
N LEU A 63 22.50 -0.91 -1.43
CA LEU A 63 21.50 -0.73 -0.37
C LEU A 63 21.57 -1.87 0.64
N ALA A 64 21.67 -3.12 0.18
CA ALA A 64 21.79 -4.30 1.04
C ALA A 64 23.09 -4.28 1.87
N GLY A 65 24.18 -3.77 1.33
CA GLY A 65 25.42 -3.55 2.08
C GLY A 65 25.30 -2.53 3.23
N ILE A 66 24.28 -1.67 3.20
CA ILE A 66 24.00 -0.70 4.27
C ILE A 66 23.04 -1.28 5.32
N VAL A 67 21.91 -1.84 4.88
CA VAL A 67 20.80 -2.22 5.77
C VAL A 67 20.64 -3.72 5.98
N GLY A 68 21.34 -4.56 5.23
CA GLY A 68 21.11 -6.01 5.15
C GLY A 68 20.14 -6.41 4.03
N GLU A 69 20.31 -7.63 3.50
CA GLU A 69 19.50 -8.17 2.38
C GLU A 69 18.01 -8.25 2.71
N GLU A 70 17.69 -8.64 3.94
CA GLU A 70 16.32 -8.79 4.44
C GLU A 70 15.57 -7.45 4.55
N HIS A 71 16.32 -6.34 4.55
CA HIS A 71 15.81 -4.97 4.66
C HIS A 71 15.67 -4.26 3.31
N VAL A 72 15.95 -4.94 2.17
CA VAL A 72 15.74 -4.43 0.81
C VAL A 72 14.71 -5.30 0.07
N ARG A 73 13.47 -4.83 0.04
CA ARG A 73 12.31 -5.54 -0.51
C ARG A 73 11.92 -4.95 -1.86
N SER A 74 12.03 -5.74 -2.93
CA SER A 74 11.54 -5.39 -4.28
C SER A 74 10.38 -6.27 -4.73
N ASP A 75 9.87 -7.13 -3.85
CA ASP A 75 8.70 -7.94 -4.12
C ASP A 75 7.44 -7.08 -4.27
N ARG A 76 6.48 -7.65 -5.01
CA ARG A 76 5.25 -6.97 -5.38
C ARG A 76 4.43 -6.51 -4.17
N GLU A 77 4.39 -7.31 -3.11
CA GLU A 77 3.62 -6.98 -1.91
C GLU A 77 4.15 -5.73 -1.23
N ALA A 78 5.46 -5.69 -0.93
CA ALA A 78 6.08 -4.52 -0.33
C ALA A 78 5.84 -3.24 -1.16
N ARG A 79 5.95 -3.36 -2.49
CA ARG A 79 5.78 -2.24 -3.43
C ARG A 79 4.33 -1.73 -3.46
N VAL A 80 3.34 -2.61 -3.57
CA VAL A 80 1.90 -2.22 -3.54
C VAL A 80 1.57 -1.50 -2.23
N LEU A 81 2.07 -2.00 -1.10
CA LEU A 81 1.80 -1.44 0.23
C LEU A 81 2.48 -0.08 0.48
N ARG A 82 3.37 0.39 -0.39
CA ARG A 82 4.05 1.69 -0.30
C ARG A 82 3.88 2.56 -1.55
N ALA A 83 2.99 2.17 -2.46
CA ALA A 83 2.79 2.87 -3.73
C ALA A 83 1.88 4.11 -3.64
N ALA A 84 1.03 4.21 -2.61
CA ALA A 84 0.11 5.33 -2.46
C ALA A 84 -0.26 5.59 -0.99
N GLY A 85 -0.73 6.79 -0.72
CA GLY A 85 -1.21 7.22 0.60
C GLY A 85 -2.64 6.74 0.90
N LYS A 86 -3.37 7.58 1.63
CA LYS A 86 -4.76 7.35 2.08
C LYS A 86 -5.68 8.52 1.74
N SER A 87 -5.29 9.38 0.79
CA SER A 87 -6.20 10.38 0.25
C SER A 87 -7.34 9.69 -0.53
N TYR A 88 -8.41 10.43 -0.82
CA TYR A 88 -9.51 9.89 -1.61
C TYR A 88 -9.04 9.35 -2.98
N LEU A 89 -8.16 10.09 -3.68
CA LEU A 89 -7.63 9.67 -4.98
C LEU A 89 -6.70 8.47 -4.87
N ASP A 90 -5.90 8.38 -3.80
CA ASP A 90 -5.06 7.20 -3.54
C ASP A 90 -5.91 5.94 -3.34
N LEU A 91 -6.97 6.05 -2.53
CA LEU A 91 -7.88 4.94 -2.27
C LEU A 91 -8.62 4.51 -3.55
N LEU A 92 -9.02 5.46 -4.40
CA LEU A 92 -9.58 5.14 -5.71
C LEU A 92 -8.59 4.42 -6.62
N ALA A 93 -7.33 4.87 -6.68
CA ALA A 93 -6.29 4.22 -7.48
C ALA A 93 -5.97 2.79 -6.97
N GLN A 94 -5.89 2.61 -5.66
CA GLN A 94 -5.69 1.30 -5.05
C GLN A 94 -6.88 0.35 -5.36
N ARG A 95 -8.11 0.86 -5.36
CA ARG A 95 -9.32 0.09 -5.66
C ARG A 95 -9.55 -0.16 -7.15
N SER A 96 -8.98 0.68 -8.03
CA SER A 96 -9.04 0.48 -9.48
C SER A 96 -8.03 -0.55 -10.00
N ARG A 97 -7.21 -1.14 -9.12
CA ARG A 97 -6.21 -2.18 -9.42
C ARG A 97 -5.03 -1.69 -10.26
N ALA A 98 -4.72 -0.40 -10.27
CA ALA A 98 -3.59 0.14 -11.03
C ALA A 98 -2.81 1.18 -10.22
N LEU A 99 -1.54 0.88 -9.93
CA LEU A 99 -0.62 1.76 -9.21
C LEU A 99 0.65 1.98 -10.04
N PRO A 100 0.61 2.89 -11.05
CA PRO A 100 1.71 3.09 -11.98
C PRO A 100 2.95 3.76 -11.34
N ALA A 101 2.78 4.42 -10.19
CA ALA A 101 3.86 5.10 -9.46
C ALA A 101 4.41 4.27 -8.29
N ALA A 102 4.28 2.94 -8.33
CA ALA A 102 4.82 2.08 -7.29
C ALA A 102 6.36 2.18 -7.21
N PRO A 103 6.96 2.21 -6.01
CA PRO A 103 8.41 2.28 -5.86
C PRO A 103 9.07 1.04 -6.42
N ASP A 104 10.31 1.13 -6.89
CA ASP A 104 11.08 -0.04 -7.37
C ASP A 104 11.55 -0.93 -6.22
N ALA A 105 11.78 -0.34 -5.04
CA ALA A 105 12.19 -1.03 -3.84
C ALA A 105 11.71 -0.31 -2.58
N VAL A 106 11.60 -1.07 -1.50
CA VAL A 106 11.31 -0.58 -0.16
C VAL A 106 12.49 -0.94 0.72
N VAL A 107 13.13 0.08 1.28
CA VAL A 107 14.30 -0.06 2.16
C VAL A 107 13.87 0.25 3.59
N ALA A 108 14.26 -0.59 4.54
CA ALA A 108 13.89 -0.46 5.95
C ALA A 108 15.12 -0.31 6.87
N PRO A 109 15.73 0.90 6.94
CA PRO A 109 16.84 1.17 7.85
C PRO A 109 16.45 0.98 9.32
N GLY A 110 17.33 0.40 10.13
CA GLY A 110 17.17 0.20 11.56
C GLY A 110 17.70 1.36 12.41
N SER A 111 18.46 2.29 11.84
CA SER A 111 19.09 3.40 12.56
C SER A 111 19.15 4.70 11.77
N ALA A 112 19.30 5.83 12.47
CA ALA A 112 19.49 7.14 11.82
C ALA A 112 20.78 7.19 10.98
N ALA A 113 21.82 6.46 11.40
CA ALA A 113 23.06 6.34 10.65
C ALA A 113 22.85 5.63 9.31
N GLU A 114 22.09 4.53 9.31
CA GLU A 114 21.70 3.82 8.09
C GLU A 114 20.80 4.67 7.20
N VAL A 115 19.82 5.40 7.75
CA VAL A 115 19.02 6.35 6.95
C VAL A 115 19.92 7.33 6.21
N GLY A 116 20.89 7.94 6.91
CA GLY A 116 21.84 8.85 6.28
C GLY A 116 22.72 8.17 5.23
N ALA A 117 23.09 6.91 5.44
CA ALA A 117 23.89 6.14 4.48
C ALA A 117 23.08 5.78 3.22
N VAL A 118 21.81 5.38 3.37
CA VAL A 118 20.90 5.13 2.25
C VAL A 118 20.70 6.39 1.41
N VAL A 119 20.45 7.54 2.04
CA VAL A 119 20.29 8.81 1.31
C VAL A 119 21.54 9.20 0.52
N ARG A 120 22.75 8.87 1.03
CA ARG A 120 24.01 9.12 0.30
C ARG A 120 24.28 8.12 -0.83
N ALA A 121 23.64 6.95 -0.81
CA ALA A 121 23.85 5.89 -1.80
C ALA A 121 22.92 6.01 -3.03
N CYS A 122 21.89 6.84 -2.94
CA CYS A 122 20.97 7.22 -4.01
C CYS A 122 21.44 8.49 -4.71
#